data_AF-A0A842J771-F1
#
_entry.id   AF-A0A842J771-F1
#
_cell.length_a   1.000
_cell.length_b   1.000
_cell.length_c   1.000
_cell.angle_alpha   90.00
_cell.angle_beta   90.00
_cell.angle_gamma   90.00
#
_symmetry.space_group_name_H-M   'P 1'
#
loop_
_entity.id
_entity.type
_entity.pdbx_description
1 polymer ?
#
loop_
_entity_poly.entity_id
_entity_poly.type
_entity_poly.pdbx_seq_one_letter_code
_entity_poly.pdbx_strand_id
1 'polypeptide(L)'
;MSVQRYDLNACIGCESCVTICPMDVFRFDYDQMKSVMAYPENCQSCGQCYVNCQGRSLIISDNMFGYAITSYRATTTATHADVEAAIKAQPAKSAKAAEEKKAS
;
A
#
# COMPACT_ATOMS: atom_id res chain seq x y z
N MET A 1 3.38 1.18 -4.01
CA MET A 1 2.83 0.05 -3.24
C MET A 1 3.65 -0.08 -1.98
N SER A 2 3.09 0.03 -0.78
CA SER A 2 3.75 -0.31 0.49
C SER A 2 2.75 -0.82 1.50
N VAL A 3 3.25 -1.40 2.58
CA VAL A 3 2.41 -1.82 3.70
C VAL A 3 2.17 -0.62 4.62
N GLN A 4 0.91 -0.31 4.87
CA GLN A 4 0.47 0.74 5.80
C GLN A 4 -0.39 0.16 6.92
N ARG A 5 -0.44 0.85 8.06
CA ARG A 5 -1.38 0.52 9.14
C ARG A 5 -2.76 1.05 8.76
N TYR A 6 -3.75 0.17 8.77
CA TYR A 6 -5.16 0.53 8.55
C TYR A 6 -5.88 0.80 9.87
N ASP A 7 -5.73 -0.10 10.84
CA ASP A 7 -6.36 0.03 12.16
C ASP A 7 -5.40 -0.43 13.27
N LEU A 8 -5.17 0.44 14.25
CA LEU A 8 -4.31 0.16 15.39
C LEU A 8 -5.02 -0.71 16.44
N ASN A 9 -6.35 -0.76 16.45
CA ASN A 9 -7.12 -1.58 17.39
C ASN A 9 -7.16 -3.05 16.98
N ALA A 10 -7.09 -3.33 15.69
CA ALA A 10 -6.92 -4.67 15.14
C ALA A 10 -5.53 -5.28 15.43
N CYS A 11 -4.55 -4.50 15.93
CA CYS A 11 -3.23 -5.01 16.30
C CYS A 11 -3.28 -5.74 17.64
N ILE A 12 -3.06 -7.05 17.64
CA ILE A 12 -3.07 -7.92 18.83
C ILE A 12 -1.70 -8.04 19.53
N GLY A 13 -0.69 -7.30 19.07
CA GLY A 13 0.64 -7.32 19.70
C GLY A 13 1.47 -8.58 19.50
N CYS A 14 1.23 -9.39 18.46
CA CYS A 14 1.92 -10.68 18.25
C CYS A 14 3.37 -10.59 17.73
N GLU A 15 3.92 -9.38 17.56
CA GLU A 15 5.31 -9.12 17.12
C GLU A 15 5.74 -9.69 15.74
N SER A 16 4.89 -10.43 15.04
CA SER A 16 5.24 -11.07 13.76
C SER A 16 5.75 -10.10 12.70
N CYS A 17 5.20 -8.87 12.65
CA CYS A 17 5.65 -7.85 11.71
C CYS A 17 7.07 -7.33 12.00
N VAL A 18 7.50 -7.37 13.27
CA VAL A 18 8.85 -6.93 13.69
C VAL A 18 9.85 -8.00 13.30
N THR A 19 9.55 -9.27 13.56
CA THR A 19 10.47 -10.39 13.29
C THR A 19 10.66 -10.67 11.80
N ILE A 20 9.62 -10.48 10.97
CA ILE A 20 9.68 -10.83 9.55
C ILE A 20 10.14 -9.70 8.63
N CYS A 21 10.21 -8.46 9.12
CA CYS A 21 10.55 -7.33 8.28
C CYS A 21 12.08 -7.29 8.03
N PRO A 22 12.56 -7.51 6.80
CA PRO A 22 14.00 -7.48 6.52
C PRO A 22 14.60 -6.07 6.63
N MET A 23 13.75 -5.03 6.60
CA MET A 23 14.14 -3.62 6.64
C MET A 23 13.94 -2.99 8.02
N ASP A 24 13.53 -3.77 9.03
CA ASP A 24 13.29 -3.30 10.40
C ASP A 24 12.39 -2.04 10.48
N VAL A 25 11.30 -2.05 9.71
CA VAL A 25 10.34 -0.92 9.63
C VAL A 25 9.50 -0.77 10.90
N PHE A 26 9.32 -1.86 11.65
CA PHE A 26 8.43 -1.92 12.80
C PHE A 26 9.21 -1.89 14.11
N ARG A 27 8.69 -1.16 15.08
CA ARG A 27 9.13 -1.22 16.48
C ARG A 27 7.99 -1.72 17.35
N PHE A 28 8.32 -2.37 18.44
CA PHE A 28 7.34 -2.83 19.41
C PHE A 28 7.29 -1.87 20.58
N ASP A 29 6.08 -1.40 20.90
CA ASP A 29 5.80 -0.62 22.09
C ASP A 29 5.33 -1.58 23.19
N TYR A 30 6.17 -1.79 24.19
CA TYR A 30 5.90 -2.67 25.32
C TYR A 30 4.88 -2.09 26.32
N ASP A 31 4.66 -0.77 26.33
CA ASP A 31 3.68 -0.14 27.20
C ASP A 31 2.26 -0.32 26.65
N GLN A 32 2.12 -0.19 25.33
CA GLN A 32 0.83 -0.35 24.64
C GLN A 32 0.59 -1.78 24.13
N MET A 33 1.60 -2.66 24.20
CA MET A 33 1.59 -4.02 23.64
C MET A 33 1.19 -4.03 22.15
N LYS A 34 1.68 -3.05 21.38
CA LYS A 34 1.34 -2.87 19.97
C LYS A 34 2.58 -2.60 19.13
N SER A 35 2.55 -3.07 17.88
CA SER A 35 3.59 -2.69 16.94
C SER A 35 3.32 -1.32 16.33
N VAL A 36 4.36 -0.50 16.27
CA VAL A 36 4.37 0.84 15.67
C VAL A 36 5.22 0.79 14.41
N MET A 37 4.76 1.45 13.35
CA MET A 37 5.51 1.59 12.11
C MET A 37 6.44 2.80 12.25
N ALA A 38 7.71 2.57 12.58
CA ALA A 38 8.66 3.64 12.89
C ALA A 38 9.28 4.25 11.62
N TYR A 39 9.57 3.41 10.63
CA TYR A 39 10.30 3.79 9.40
C TYR A 39 9.57 3.34 8.14
N PRO A 40 8.34 3.83 7.87
CA PRO A 40 7.56 3.41 6.70
C PRO A 40 8.32 3.62 5.38
N GLU A 41 9.12 4.67 5.26
CA GLU A 41 9.94 5.01 4.10
C GLU A 41 10.95 3.92 3.70
N ASN A 42 11.38 3.08 4.64
CA ASN A 42 12.32 1.99 4.38
C ASN A 42 11.63 0.72 3.87
N CYS A 43 10.29 0.70 3.77
CA CYS A 43 9.56 -0.47 3.31
C CYS A 43 9.85 -0.78 1.83
N GLN A 44 10.46 -1.94 1.60
CA GLN A 44 10.72 -2.49 0.26
C GLN A 44 9.50 -3.18 -0.37
N SER A 45 8.32 -3.04 0.24
CA SER A 45 7.04 -3.47 -0.37
C SER A 45 6.93 -4.98 -0.62
N CYS A 46 7.65 -5.78 0.18
CA CYS A 46 7.66 -7.24 0.04
C CYS A 46 6.36 -7.92 0.52
N GLY A 47 5.51 -7.22 1.27
CA GLY A 47 4.20 -7.72 1.73
C GLY A 47 4.25 -8.78 2.85
N GLN A 48 5.42 -9.21 3.31
CA GLN A 48 5.54 -10.29 4.30
C GLN A 48 4.86 -9.98 5.65
N CYS A 49 4.98 -8.74 6.11
CA CYS A 49 4.30 -8.30 7.33
C CYS A 49 2.78 -8.24 7.18
N TYR A 50 2.26 -7.97 5.98
CA TYR A 50 0.82 -7.98 5.70
C TYR A 50 0.27 -9.41 5.72
N VAL A 51 0.91 -10.33 4.99
CA VAL A 51 0.47 -11.73 4.89
C VAL A 51 0.47 -12.42 6.25
N ASN A 52 1.46 -12.13 7.10
CA ASN A 52 1.58 -12.75 8.42
C ASN A 52 0.86 -11.97 9.54
N CYS A 53 0.17 -10.88 9.22
CA CYS A 53 -0.58 -10.13 10.21
C CYS A 53 -1.84 -10.90 10.65
N GLN A 54 -1.76 -11.62 11.78
CA GLN A 54 -2.88 -12.37 12.36
C GLN A 54 -4.07 -11.47 12.70
N GLY A 55 -3.81 -10.25 13.18
CA GLY A 55 -4.84 -9.25 13.48
C GLY A 55 -5.37 -8.49 12.25
N ARG A 56 -4.81 -8.72 11.05
CA ARG A 56 -5.19 -7.99 9.81
C ARG A 56 -5.22 -6.46 9.96
N SER A 57 -4.34 -5.92 10.80
CA SER A 57 -4.20 -4.48 11.07
C SER A 57 -3.46 -3.70 9.97
N LEU A 58 -2.84 -4.42 9.04
CA LEU A 58 -2.03 -3.87 7.95
C LEU A 58 -2.78 -4.01 6.64
N ILE A 59 -2.54 -3.07 5.72
CA ILE A 59 -3.00 -3.13 4.33
C ILE A 59 -1.83 -2.90 3.39
N ILE A 60 -1.88 -3.50 2.21
CA ILE A 60 -1.02 -3.10 1.11
C ILE A 60 -1.76 -2.00 0.37
N SER A 61 -1.16 -0.82 0.32
CA SER A 61 -1.72 0.33 -0.37
C SER A 61 -0.76 0.79 -1.45
N ASP A 62 -1.31 1.27 -2.56
CA ASP A 62 -0.53 1.71 -3.72
C ASP A 62 0.14 3.07 -3.46
N ASN A 63 -0.33 3.76 -2.42
CA ASN A 63 -0.02 5.14 -2.01
C ASN A 63 1.35 5.36 -1.32
N MET A 64 2.34 4.47 -1.50
CA MET A 64 3.69 4.71 -1.01
C MET A 64 4.37 5.82 -1.80
N PHE A 65 4.34 7.07 -1.32
CA PHE A 65 5.23 8.14 -1.81
C PHE A 65 5.22 8.43 -3.33
N GLY A 66 4.34 7.79 -4.11
CA GLY A 66 4.22 7.98 -5.54
C GLY A 66 3.64 9.35 -5.85
N TYR A 67 2.74 9.88 -5.01
CA TYR A 67 2.27 11.24 -5.25
C TYR A 67 3.36 12.28 -5.05
N ALA A 68 4.23 12.17 -4.05
CA ALA A 68 5.30 13.16 -3.86
C ALA A 68 6.48 12.99 -4.85
N ILE A 69 6.88 11.76 -5.19
CA ILE A 69 8.01 11.52 -6.11
C ILE A 69 7.55 11.56 -7.58
N THR A 70 6.36 11.05 -7.89
CA THR A 70 5.75 11.18 -9.23
C THR A 70 5.21 12.59 -9.45
N SER A 71 4.78 13.37 -8.46
CA SER A 71 4.53 14.82 -8.69
C SER A 71 5.79 15.58 -9.03
N TYR A 72 6.95 15.16 -8.51
CA TYR A 72 8.22 15.81 -8.83
C TYR A 72 8.73 15.45 -10.24
N ARG A 73 8.34 14.29 -10.77
CA ARG A 73 8.72 13.81 -12.11
C ARG A 73 7.63 13.90 -13.18
N ALA A 74 6.37 14.07 -12.79
CA ALA A 74 5.26 14.33 -13.68
C ALA A 74 5.07 15.85 -13.74
N THR A 75 5.51 16.44 -14.83
CA THR A 75 5.13 17.80 -15.26
C THR A 75 3.62 17.93 -15.55
N THR A 76 2.82 16.90 -15.24
CA THR A 76 1.39 16.85 -15.52
C THR A 76 0.62 17.19 -14.26
N THR A 77 -0.30 18.13 -14.38
CA THR A 77 -1.21 18.65 -13.34
C THR A 77 -2.26 17.62 -12.88
N ALA A 78 -1.95 16.32 -12.97
CA ALA A 78 -2.92 15.29 -12.66
C ALA A 78 -3.18 15.27 -11.15
N THR A 79 -4.41 15.58 -10.78
CA THR A 79 -4.89 15.53 -9.40
C THR A 79 -5.39 14.13 -9.05
N HIS A 80 -5.56 13.85 -7.76
CA HIS A 80 -6.13 12.59 -7.29
C HIS A 80 -7.51 12.30 -7.91
N ALA A 81 -8.33 13.34 -8.13
CA ALA A 81 -9.64 13.21 -8.77
C ALA A 81 -9.52 12.73 -10.23
N ASP A 82 -8.49 13.18 -10.95
CA ASP A 82 -8.24 12.78 -12.33
C ASP A 82 -7.81 11.31 -12.42
N VAL A 83 -7.00 10.85 -11.46
CA VAL A 83 -6.57 9.44 -11.36
C VAL A 83 -7.75 8.54 -10.99
N GLU A 84 -8.58 8.95 -10.03
CA GLU A 84 -9.76 8.20 -9.62
C GLU A 84 -10.80 8.10 -10.76
N ALA A 85 -11.01 9.19 -11.50
CA ALA A 85 -11.84 9.19 -12.70
C ALA A 85 -11.28 8.26 -13.79
N ALA A 86 -9.95 8.25 -14.00
CA ALA A 86 -9.30 7.38 -14.96
C ALA A 86 -9.41 5.89 -14.59
N ILE A 87 -9.24 5.54 -13.30
CA ILE A 87 -9.42 4.18 -12.78
C ILE A 87 -10.87 3.73 -12.98
N LYS A 88 -11.84 4.60 -12.67
CA LYS A 88 -13.27 4.30 -12.86
C LYS A 88 -13.66 4.14 -14.33
N ALA A 89 -13.00 4.85 -15.24
CA ALA A 89 -13.21 4.74 -16.69
C ALA A 89 -12.47 3.55 -17.35
N GLN A 90 -11.50 2.97 -16.65
CA GLN A 90 -10.68 1.86 -17.11
C GLN A 90 -11.47 0.58 -17.50
N PRO A 91 -12.50 0.10 -16.75
CA PRO A 91 -13.26 -1.09 -17.14
C PRO A 91 -13.95 -0.96 -18.51
N ALA A 92 -14.43 0.24 -18.89
CA ALA A 92 -15.05 0.46 -20.20
C ALA A 92 -14.03 0.47 -21.35
N LYS A 93 -12.83 1.03 -21.13
CA LYS A 93 -11.74 1.02 -22.12
C LYS A 93 -11.15 -0.37 -22.31
N SER A 94 -11.02 -1.16 -21.24
CA SER A 94 -10.53 -2.54 -21.28
C SER A 94 -11.51 -3.47 -22.01
N ALA A 95 -12.82 -3.28 -21.84
CA ALA A 95 -13.84 -4.02 -22.58
C ALA A 95 -13.80 -3.69 -24.08
N LYS A 96 -13.68 -2.40 -24.44
CA LYS A 96 -13.60 -1.97 -25.84
C LYS A 96 -12.32 -2.44 -26.54
N ALA A 97 -11.18 -2.44 -25.83
CA ALA A 97 -9.92 -2.98 -26.33
C ALA A 97 -9.95 -4.51 -26.49
N ALA A 98 -10.73 -5.22 -25.65
CA ALA A 98 -10.96 -6.66 -25.80
C ALA A 98 -11.87 -6.98 -26.99
N GLU A 99 -12.85 -6.13 -27.32
CA GLU A 99 -13.66 -6.26 -28.53
C GLU A 99 -12.88 -5.97 -29.82
N GLU A 100 -12.03 -4.94 -29.84
CA GLU A 100 -11.17 -4.64 -31.00
C GLU A 100 -10.15 -5.76 -31.29
N LYS A 101 -9.64 -6.42 -30.24
CA LYS A 101 -8.76 -7.60 -30.38
C LYS A 101 -9.47 -8.87 -30.87
N LYS A 102 -10.80 -8.92 -30.81
CA LYS A 102 -11.61 -10.07 -31.26
C LYS A 102 -12.07 -9.93 -32.72
N ALA A 103 -11.85 -8.76 -33.31
CA ALA A 103 -12.17 -8.43 -34.71
C ALA A 103 -10.92 -8.43 -35.64
N SER A 104 -9.74 -8.78 -35.11
CA SER A 104 -8.54 -9.16 -35.88
C SER A 104 -8.34 -10.67 -35.82
#